data_AF-A0A2D6NV25-F1
#
_entry.id   AF-A0A2D6NV25-F1
#
_cell.length_a   1.000
_cell.length_b   1.000
_cell.length_c   1.000
_cell.angle_alpha   90.00
_cell.angle_beta   90.00
_cell.angle_gamma   90.00
#
_symmetry.space_group_name_H-M   'P 1'
#
loop_
_entity.id
_entity.type
_entity.pdbx_description
1 polymer ?
#
loop_
_entity_poly.entity_id
_entity_poly.type
_entity_poly.pdbx_seq_one_letter_code
_entity_poly.pdbx_strand_id
1 'polypeptide(L)'
;MIFNKNNLLLHQLTSKNKTRPELGGVLFKKDKTVATDSYILGEVKNTEEYTNDIKEYPQLSDKSSPMLNFSKKGYIIPAKAVKKIISNLAGINAQIPILDNCIFTMPKTSDTSNIVSTDLEQVDAVTVKNIDSDYPNYGQIMPDENVKKQYKYIRINRKKLKQLVDLVNQFDIKHKAIEDVKIGIKGDSDPLLLEIALTNDAQFTGLIMPIQS
;
A
#
# COMPACT_ATOMS: atom_id res chain seq x y z
N MET A 1 -17.21 -5.56 -2.66
CA MET A 1 -16.54 -4.80 -1.57
C MET A 1 -15.85 -3.60 -2.16
N ILE A 2 -15.79 -2.50 -1.40
CA ILE A 2 -15.13 -1.26 -1.81
C ILE A 2 -13.67 -1.26 -1.32
N PHE A 3 -12.75 -0.76 -2.14
CA PHE A 3 -11.37 -0.42 -1.76
C PHE A 3 -11.01 0.98 -2.25
N ASN A 4 -10.28 1.74 -1.44
CA ASN A 4 -9.88 3.11 -1.81
C ASN A 4 -8.52 3.12 -2.51
N LYS A 5 -8.16 4.29 -3.02
CA LYS A 5 -6.85 4.55 -3.61
C LYS A 5 -5.67 4.14 -2.72
N ASN A 6 -5.74 4.28 -1.39
CA ASN A 6 -4.66 3.89 -0.49
C ASN A 6 -4.45 2.38 -0.45
N ASN A 7 -5.53 1.58 -0.51
CA ASN A 7 -5.42 0.12 -0.66
C ASN A 7 -4.65 -0.23 -1.94
N LEU A 8 -4.96 0.47 -3.04
CA LEU A 8 -4.34 0.20 -4.33
C LEU A 8 -2.86 0.61 -4.37
N LEU A 9 -2.48 1.71 -3.70
CA LEU A 9 -1.09 2.19 -3.64
C LEU A 9 -0.10 1.14 -3.10
N LEU A 10 -0.57 0.14 -2.36
CA LEU A 10 0.26 -0.99 -1.91
C LEU A 10 0.89 -1.78 -3.07
N HIS A 11 0.41 -1.64 -4.31
CA HIS A 11 1.09 -2.21 -5.48
C HIS A 11 2.56 -1.76 -5.63
N GLN A 12 2.94 -0.64 -5.01
CA GLN A 12 4.31 -0.15 -5.01
C GLN A 12 5.25 -1.01 -4.16
N LEU A 13 4.71 -1.80 -3.23
CA LEU A 13 5.46 -2.68 -2.34
C LEU A 13 5.55 -4.13 -2.85
N THR A 14 5.08 -4.43 -4.07
CA THR A 14 5.14 -5.80 -4.61
C THR A 14 6.51 -6.12 -5.18
N SER A 15 6.94 -7.37 -5.05
CA SER A 15 8.20 -7.84 -5.63
C SER A 15 8.16 -7.83 -7.16
N LYS A 16 9.28 -7.44 -7.78
CA LYS A 16 9.51 -7.63 -9.22
C LYS A 16 10.12 -9.00 -9.53
N ASN A 17 10.48 -9.78 -8.51
CA ASN A 17 11.10 -11.09 -8.66
C ASN A 17 10.08 -12.13 -9.13
N LYS A 18 10.40 -12.82 -10.23
CA LYS A 18 9.53 -13.83 -10.82
C LYS A 18 9.55 -15.18 -10.09
N THR A 19 10.53 -15.43 -9.22
CA THR A 19 10.63 -16.71 -8.47
C THR A 19 9.56 -16.85 -7.40
N ARG A 20 8.99 -15.74 -6.94
CA ARG A 20 7.93 -15.66 -5.92
C ARG A 20 6.71 -14.91 -6.49
N PRO A 21 5.98 -15.52 -7.43
CA PRO A 21 4.90 -14.84 -8.15
C PRO A 21 3.80 -14.30 -7.22
N GLU A 22 3.57 -14.95 -6.07
CA GLU A 22 2.62 -14.49 -5.05
C GLU A 22 2.94 -13.09 -4.52
N LEU A 23 4.23 -12.72 -4.48
CA LEU A 23 4.68 -11.39 -4.07
C LEU A 23 4.63 -10.36 -5.20
N GLY A 24 4.43 -10.78 -6.45
CA GLY A 24 4.20 -9.90 -7.59
C GLY A 24 2.78 -9.33 -7.67
N GLY A 25 1.94 -9.64 -6.68
CA GLY A 25 0.58 -9.17 -6.56
C GLY A 25 0.26 -8.58 -5.19
N VAL A 26 -0.87 -7.91 -5.13
CA VAL A 26 -1.45 -7.34 -3.92
C VAL A 26 -2.54 -8.27 -3.41
N LEU A 27 -2.47 -8.63 -2.13
CA LEU A 27 -3.47 -9.47 -1.48
C LEU A 27 -4.64 -8.61 -1.00
N PHE A 28 -5.81 -8.81 -1.58
CA PHE A 28 -7.06 -8.21 -1.11
C PHE A 28 -7.80 -9.20 -0.22
N LYS A 29 -8.18 -8.77 0.98
CA LYS A 29 -9.07 -9.46 1.90
C LYS A 29 -10.28 -8.57 2.20
N LYS A 30 -11.27 -9.14 2.89
CA LYS A 30 -12.49 -8.42 3.30
C LYS A 30 -12.17 -7.15 4.09
N ASP A 31 -11.26 -7.25 5.04
CA ASP A 31 -10.97 -6.26 6.07
C ASP A 31 -9.67 -5.49 5.82
N LYS A 32 -8.90 -5.85 4.79
CA LYS A 32 -7.59 -5.25 4.54
C LYS A 32 -7.01 -5.57 3.18
N THR A 33 -5.97 -4.82 2.83
CA THR A 33 -5.11 -5.06 1.67
C THR A 33 -3.67 -5.16 2.14
N VAL A 34 -2.90 -6.09 1.57
CA VAL A 34 -1.51 -6.36 1.97
C VAL A 34 -0.61 -6.51 0.75
N ALA A 35 0.60 -5.96 0.82
CA ALA A 35 1.64 -6.18 -0.18
C ALA A 35 3.03 -6.24 0.48
N THR A 36 3.93 -7.04 -0.07
CA THR A 36 5.33 -7.11 0.35
C THR A 36 6.25 -7.51 -0.79
N ASP A 37 7.50 -7.04 -0.73
CA ASP A 37 8.60 -7.44 -1.60
C ASP A 37 9.60 -8.37 -0.91
N SER A 38 9.27 -8.85 0.31
CA SER A 38 10.09 -9.58 1.30
C SER A 38 10.90 -8.71 2.26
N TYR A 39 11.10 -7.43 1.96
CA TYR A 39 11.87 -6.50 2.81
C TYR A 39 10.97 -5.45 3.46
N ILE A 40 9.93 -5.02 2.77
CA ILE A 40 8.93 -4.07 3.24
C ILE A 40 7.57 -4.76 3.18
N LEU A 41 6.78 -4.64 4.25
CA LEU A 41 5.40 -5.12 4.33
C LEU A 41 4.49 -3.93 4.61
N GLY A 42 3.46 -3.76 3.78
CA GLY A 42 2.40 -2.77 3.99
C GLY A 42 1.06 -3.45 4.18
N GLU A 43 0.28 -2.95 5.14
CA GLU A 43 -1.12 -3.33 5.36
C GLU A 43 -1.97 -2.06 5.42
N VAL A 44 -3.07 -2.02 4.68
CA VAL A 44 -4.12 -1.02 4.82
C VAL A 44 -5.38 -1.74 5.28
N LYS A 45 -5.85 -1.41 6.49
CA LYS A 45 -7.11 -1.95 7.02
C LYS A 45 -8.29 -1.13 6.51
N ASN A 46 -9.37 -1.82 6.15
CA ASN A 46 -10.65 -1.20 5.84
C ASN A 46 -11.42 -0.98 7.14
N THR A 47 -12.04 0.18 7.31
CA THR A 47 -12.98 0.41 8.42
C THR A 47 -14.32 -0.27 8.12
N GLU A 48 -15.08 -0.58 9.16
CA GLU A 48 -16.41 -1.19 8.99
C GLU A 48 -17.38 -0.25 8.26
N GLU A 49 -17.32 1.06 8.55
CA GLU A 49 -18.09 2.10 7.86
C GLU A 49 -17.88 2.03 6.34
N TYR A 50 -16.63 2.00 5.90
CA TYR A 50 -16.28 1.93 4.48
C TYR A 50 -16.73 0.64 3.79
N THR A 51 -16.90 -0.44 4.57
CA THR A 51 -17.44 -1.71 4.06
C THR A 51 -18.97 -1.64 3.88
N ASN A 52 -19.66 -0.82 4.67
CA ASN A 52 -21.11 -0.62 4.62
C ASN A 52 -21.55 0.36 3.52
N ASP A 53 -20.68 1.28 3.10
CA ASP A 53 -20.90 2.24 2.00
C ASP A 53 -21.09 1.58 0.62
N ILE A 54 -20.93 0.26 0.52
CA ILE A 54 -21.21 -0.52 -0.69
C ILE A 54 -22.62 -0.32 -1.24
N LYS A 55 -23.58 0.06 -0.37
CA LYS A 55 -24.95 0.36 -0.76
C LYS A 55 -25.11 1.73 -1.40
N GLU A 56 -24.18 2.65 -1.13
CA GLU A 56 -24.17 4.02 -1.64
C GLU A 56 -23.35 4.14 -2.94
N TYR A 57 -22.53 3.13 -3.26
CA TYR A 57 -21.80 3.10 -4.53
C TYR A 57 -22.79 3.09 -5.71
N PRO A 58 -22.54 3.88 -6.78
CA PRO A 58 -23.43 3.94 -7.93
C PRO A 58 -23.77 2.54 -8.48
N GLN A 59 -25.05 2.32 -8.80
CA GLN A 59 -25.46 1.08 -9.42
C GLN A 59 -24.81 0.96 -10.79
N LEU A 60 -23.93 -0.04 -10.95
CA LEU A 60 -23.38 -0.38 -12.25
C LEU A 60 -24.51 -0.97 -13.11
N SER A 61 -24.81 -0.31 -14.22
CA SER A 61 -25.93 -0.61 -15.12
C SER A 61 -25.93 -2.04 -15.70
N ASP A 62 -24.82 -2.77 -15.59
CA ASP A 62 -24.64 -4.07 -16.23
C ASP A 62 -24.29 -5.18 -15.23
N LYS A 63 -25.31 -5.84 -14.63
CA LYS A 63 -25.23 -7.17 -13.94
C LYS A 63 -24.05 -7.41 -12.97
N SER A 64 -23.32 -6.38 -12.61
CA SER A 64 -22.04 -6.45 -11.91
C SER A 64 -22.31 -6.03 -10.49
N SER A 65 -23.03 -6.90 -9.79
CA SER A 65 -23.28 -6.70 -8.37
C SER A 65 -21.95 -6.69 -7.62
N PRO A 66 -21.76 -5.75 -6.68
CA PRO A 66 -20.60 -5.78 -5.80
C PRO A 66 -20.47 -7.14 -5.13
N MET A 67 -19.26 -7.67 -5.08
CA MET A 67 -19.00 -8.95 -4.44
C MET A 67 -19.20 -8.80 -2.93
N LEU A 68 -20.25 -9.45 -2.41
CA LEU A 68 -20.59 -9.45 -0.98
C LEU A 68 -19.79 -10.52 -0.22
N ASN A 69 -19.51 -11.65 -0.88
CA ASN A 69 -18.79 -12.78 -0.30
C ASN A 69 -17.34 -12.82 -0.81
N PHE A 70 -16.42 -12.25 -0.02
CA PHE A 70 -14.98 -12.39 -0.26
C PHE A 70 -14.49 -13.74 0.28
N SER A 71 -13.64 -14.45 -0.47
CA SER A 71 -12.94 -15.63 0.04
C SER A 71 -12.18 -15.30 1.33
N LYS A 72 -12.21 -16.20 2.33
CA LYS A 72 -11.41 -16.06 3.57
C LYS A 72 -9.91 -15.94 3.29
N LYS A 73 -9.43 -16.61 2.24
CA LYS A 73 -8.02 -16.52 1.80
C LYS A 73 -7.71 -15.18 1.11
N GLY A 74 -8.73 -14.49 0.60
CA GLY A 74 -8.56 -13.30 -0.23
C GLY A 74 -8.26 -13.62 -1.69
N TYR A 75 -7.90 -12.59 -2.46
CA TYR A 75 -7.48 -12.70 -3.86
C TYR A 75 -6.16 -11.96 -4.06
N ILE A 76 -5.21 -12.59 -4.77
CA ILE A 76 -3.94 -11.96 -5.12
C ILE A 76 -4.08 -11.37 -6.52
N ILE A 77 -4.05 -10.04 -6.62
CA ILE A 77 -4.22 -9.33 -7.88
C ILE A 77 -2.86 -8.86 -8.38
N PRO A 78 -2.46 -9.18 -9.63
CA PRO A 78 -1.18 -8.75 -10.17
C PRO A 78 -0.99 -7.23 -10.08
N ALA A 79 0.19 -6.77 -9.65
CA ALA A 79 0.48 -5.36 -9.43
C ALA A 79 0.21 -4.47 -10.66
N LYS A 80 0.42 -5.02 -11.87
CA LYS A 80 0.12 -4.33 -13.14
C LYS A 80 -1.36 -4.00 -13.30
N ALA A 81 -2.25 -4.90 -12.89
CA ALA A 81 -3.69 -4.67 -12.95
C ALA A 81 -4.13 -3.64 -11.89
N VAL A 82 -3.57 -3.73 -10.68
CA VAL A 82 -3.80 -2.73 -9.62
C VAL A 82 -3.37 -1.34 -10.08
N LYS A 83 -2.20 -1.21 -10.70
CA LYS A 83 -1.72 0.05 -11.29
C LYS A 83 -2.68 0.59 -12.36
N LYS A 84 -3.26 -0.27 -13.21
CA LYS A 84 -4.25 0.12 -14.21
C LYS A 84 -5.50 0.72 -13.56
N ILE A 85 -5.99 0.12 -12.47
CA ILE A 85 -7.17 0.63 -11.74
C ILE A 85 -6.90 2.00 -11.13
N ILE A 86 -5.70 2.24 -10.58
CA ILE A 86 -5.30 3.57 -10.08
C ILE A 86 -5.33 4.61 -11.20
N SER A 87 -4.87 4.25 -12.41
CA SER A 87 -4.92 5.15 -13.55
C SER A 87 -6.36 5.51 -13.94
N ASN A 88 -7.29 4.56 -13.89
CA ASN A 88 -8.71 4.83 -14.13
C ASN A 88 -9.28 5.78 -13.07
N LEU A 89 -9.01 5.53 -11.78
CA LEU A 89 -9.44 6.40 -10.68
C LEU A 89 -8.84 7.82 -10.76
N ALA A 90 -7.62 7.96 -11.29
CA ALA A 90 -6.99 9.28 -11.44
C ALA A 90 -7.67 10.17 -12.50
N GLY A 91 -8.45 9.58 -13.42
CA GLY A 91 -9.24 10.31 -14.41
C GLY A 91 -10.58 10.83 -13.87
N ILE A 92 -11.01 10.37 -12.69
CA ILE A 92 -12.28 10.74 -12.08
C ILE A 92 -12.12 12.07 -11.36
N ASN A 93 -12.92 13.07 -11.75
CA ASN A 93 -12.89 14.39 -11.13
C ASN A 93 -13.62 14.33 -9.78
N ALA A 94 -12.86 14.09 -8.71
CA ALA A 94 -13.33 13.68 -7.39
C ALA A 94 -14.05 14.78 -6.57
N GLN A 95 -15.13 15.37 -7.11
CA GLN A 95 -16.05 16.16 -6.28
C GLN A 95 -16.87 15.27 -5.33
N ILE A 96 -16.98 13.98 -5.64
CA ILE A 96 -17.74 12.99 -4.89
C ILE A 96 -16.77 11.92 -4.34
N PRO A 97 -16.49 11.89 -3.02
CA PRO A 97 -15.48 11.00 -2.41
C PRO A 97 -15.72 9.50 -2.63
N ILE A 98 -16.97 9.06 -2.79
CA ILE A 98 -17.28 7.63 -3.02
C ILE A 98 -16.73 7.14 -4.37
N LEU A 99 -16.51 8.05 -5.33
CA LEU A 99 -15.98 7.74 -6.67
C LEU A 99 -14.46 7.58 -6.71
N ASP A 100 -13.74 7.99 -5.65
CA ASP A 100 -12.29 7.71 -5.48
C ASP A 100 -11.99 6.24 -5.16
N ASN A 101 -13.03 5.41 -5.19
CA ASN A 101 -13.01 4.03 -4.75
C ASN A 101 -13.35 3.09 -5.90
N CYS A 102 -12.80 1.89 -5.83
CA CYS A 102 -13.15 0.81 -6.75
C CYS A 102 -13.91 -0.29 -6.03
N ILE A 103 -14.70 -1.04 -6.78
CA ILE A 103 -15.44 -2.18 -6.27
C ILE A 103 -15.01 -3.47 -6.94
N PHE A 104 -14.84 -4.50 -6.12
CA PHE A 104 -14.76 -5.86 -6.62
C PHE A 104 -16.18 -6.34 -6.92
N THR A 105 -16.41 -6.80 -8.13
CA THR A 105 -17.68 -7.36 -8.63
C THR A 105 -17.55 -8.87 -8.80
N MET A 106 -18.69 -9.57 -8.86
CA MET A 106 -18.68 -11.03 -9.00
C MET A 106 -17.86 -11.44 -10.22
N PRO A 107 -16.84 -12.30 -10.04
CA PRO A 107 -16.00 -12.68 -11.16
C PRO A 107 -16.76 -13.62 -12.09
N LYS A 108 -16.42 -13.59 -13.38
CA LYS A 108 -17.02 -14.50 -14.38
C LYS A 108 -16.60 -15.95 -14.15
N THR A 109 -15.44 -16.16 -13.51
CA THR A 109 -14.83 -17.45 -13.18
C THR A 109 -14.13 -17.35 -11.83
N SER A 110 -13.94 -18.46 -11.10
CA SER A 110 -13.29 -18.44 -9.77
C SER A 110 -11.84 -17.96 -9.78
N ASP A 111 -11.16 -18.03 -10.93
CA ASP A 111 -9.76 -17.66 -11.10
C ASP A 111 -9.57 -16.22 -11.58
N THR A 112 -10.65 -15.48 -11.82
CA THR A 112 -10.58 -14.07 -12.21
C THR A 112 -11.12 -13.15 -11.11
N SER A 113 -10.74 -11.89 -11.16
CA SER A 113 -11.35 -10.81 -10.40
C SER A 113 -11.74 -9.70 -11.36
N ASN A 114 -12.91 -9.10 -11.14
CA ASN A 114 -13.34 -7.93 -11.90
C ASN A 114 -13.45 -6.73 -10.97
N ILE A 115 -12.63 -5.72 -11.24
CA ILE A 115 -12.52 -4.51 -10.42
C ILE A 115 -13.01 -3.34 -11.24
N VAL A 116 -13.97 -2.59 -10.69
CA VAL A 116 -14.71 -1.55 -11.41
C VAL A 116 -14.57 -0.20 -10.71
N SER A 117 -14.49 0.86 -11.50
CA SER A 117 -14.57 2.26 -11.09
C SER A 117 -15.54 3.01 -12.01
N THR A 118 -16.10 4.13 -11.57
CA THR A 118 -17.01 4.95 -12.38
C THR A 118 -16.94 6.42 -12.00
N ASP A 119 -17.10 7.30 -12.99
CA ASP A 119 -17.26 8.75 -12.82
C ASP A 119 -18.72 9.22 -12.93
N LEU A 120 -19.68 8.28 -12.86
CA LEU A 120 -21.13 8.43 -13.12
C LEU A 120 -21.53 8.44 -14.61
N GLU A 121 -20.64 8.80 -15.52
CA GLU A 121 -20.92 8.80 -16.97
C GLU A 121 -20.37 7.55 -17.65
N GLN A 122 -19.21 7.09 -17.21
CA GLN A 122 -18.46 5.96 -17.73
C GLN A 122 -18.18 4.95 -16.62
N VAL A 123 -18.18 3.67 -17.00
CA VAL A 123 -17.82 2.56 -16.15
C VAL A 123 -16.56 1.92 -16.69
N ASP A 124 -15.50 1.97 -15.90
CA ASP A 124 -14.21 1.37 -16.20
C ASP A 124 -14.05 0.05 -15.46
N ALA A 125 -13.85 -1.04 -16.20
CA ALA A 125 -13.65 -2.36 -15.62
C ALA A 125 -12.28 -2.95 -15.97
N VAL A 126 -11.62 -3.53 -14.97
CA VAL A 126 -10.40 -4.33 -15.12
C VAL A 126 -10.71 -5.76 -14.69
N THR A 127 -10.88 -6.63 -15.68
CA THR A 127 -10.92 -8.08 -15.46
C THR A 127 -9.50 -8.65 -15.55
N VAL A 128 -9.08 -9.40 -14.53
CA VAL A 128 -7.73 -9.95 -14.44
C VAL A 128 -7.74 -11.35 -13.85
N LYS A 129 -6.83 -12.21 -14.30
CA LYS A 129 -6.58 -13.51 -13.68
C LYS A 129 -5.85 -13.32 -12.35
N ASN A 130 -6.38 -13.91 -11.29
CA ASN A 130 -5.76 -13.93 -9.97
C ASN A 130 -4.46 -14.72 -10.02
N ILE A 131 -3.49 -14.35 -9.18
CA ILE A 131 -2.32 -15.19 -8.97
C ILE A 131 -2.76 -16.38 -8.12
N ASP A 132 -2.71 -17.58 -8.69
CA ASP A 132 -3.10 -18.82 -8.02
C ASP A 132 -1.93 -19.35 -7.19
N SER A 133 -1.77 -18.79 -5.99
CA SER A 133 -0.76 -19.18 -5.02
C SER A 133 -1.21 -18.80 -3.61
N ASP A 134 -0.65 -19.44 -2.59
CA ASP A 134 -0.89 -19.04 -1.20
C ASP A 134 0.04 -17.88 -0.83
N TYR A 135 -0.54 -16.76 -0.39
CA TYR A 135 0.23 -15.63 0.09
C TYR A 135 0.94 -15.98 1.40
N PRO A 136 2.18 -15.51 1.65
CA PRO A 136 2.90 -15.83 2.89
C PRO A 136 2.12 -15.42 4.14
N ASN A 137 2.33 -16.15 5.24
CA ASN A 137 1.70 -15.86 6.53
C ASN A 137 2.33 -14.64 7.22
N TYR A 138 2.08 -13.45 6.69
CA TYR A 138 2.58 -12.18 7.22
C TYR A 138 2.10 -11.87 8.65
N GLY A 139 1.03 -12.55 9.12
CA GLY A 139 0.54 -12.39 10.48
C GLY A 139 1.56 -12.81 11.54
N GLN A 140 2.53 -13.66 11.19
CA GLN A 140 3.60 -14.10 12.10
C GLN A 140 4.63 -13.01 12.40
N ILE A 141 4.75 -11.99 11.54
CA ILE A 141 5.74 -10.90 11.69
C ILE A 141 5.09 -9.55 12.02
N MET A 142 3.76 -9.45 11.94
CA MET A 142 3.04 -8.25 12.33
C MET A 142 2.99 -8.17 13.87
N PRO A 143 3.44 -7.07 14.49
CA PRO A 143 3.42 -6.94 15.94
C PRO A 143 1.99 -6.86 16.44
N ASP A 144 1.67 -7.65 17.46
CA ASP A 144 0.41 -7.55 18.19
C ASP A 144 0.38 -6.29 19.08
N GLU A 145 -0.77 -6.04 19.73
CA GLU A 145 -0.95 -4.87 20.59
C GLU A 145 -0.04 -4.85 21.83
N ASN A 146 0.43 -6.00 22.31
CA ASN A 146 1.35 -6.06 23.44
C ASN A 146 2.79 -5.76 23.00
N VAL A 147 3.20 -6.24 21.83
CA VAL A 147 4.51 -5.91 21.24
C VAL A 147 4.55 -4.44 20.82
N LYS A 148 3.45 -3.90 20.25
CA LYS A 148 3.34 -2.47 19.89
C LYS A 148 3.67 -1.53 21.04
N LYS A 149 3.22 -1.84 22.26
CA LYS A 149 3.52 -1.03 23.46
C LYS A 149 5.01 -0.96 23.82
N GLN A 150 5.83 -1.87 23.30
CA GLN A 150 7.27 -1.90 23.54
C GLN A 150 8.05 -1.04 22.53
N TYR A 151 7.43 -0.63 21.42
CA TYR A 151 8.06 0.30 20.49
C TYR A 151 8.05 1.72 21.04
N LYS A 152 9.14 2.45 20.82
CA LYS A 152 9.17 3.90 20.97
C LYS A 152 8.63 4.54 19.70
N TYR A 153 7.74 5.51 19.85
CA TYR A 153 7.11 6.21 18.74
C TYR A 153 7.56 7.67 18.71
N ILE A 154 8.15 8.09 17.61
CA ILE A 154 8.42 9.52 17.36
C ILE A 154 7.44 10.03 16.32
N ARG A 155 6.80 11.16 16.63
CA ARG A 155 5.96 11.89 15.69
C ARG A 155 6.81 12.86 14.89
N ILE A 156 6.91 12.66 13.58
CA ILE A 156 7.70 13.50 12.67
C ILE A 156 6.86 14.01 11.50
N ASN A 157 7.24 15.15 10.94
CA ASN A 157 6.58 15.69 9.75
C ASN A 157 6.98 14.88 8.51
N ARG A 158 6.01 14.19 7.88
CA ARG A 158 6.26 13.35 6.69
C ARG A 158 6.94 14.09 5.53
N LYS A 159 6.65 15.38 5.33
CA LYS A 159 7.26 16.17 4.24
C LYS A 159 8.72 16.46 4.53
N LYS A 160 9.07 16.72 5.80
CA LYS A 160 10.45 16.94 6.24
C LYS A 160 11.27 15.65 6.19
N LEU A 161 10.68 14.52 6.59
CA LEU A 161 11.31 13.21 6.41
C LEU A 161 11.59 12.93 4.93
N LYS A 162 10.61 13.12 4.06
CA LYS A 162 10.80 12.95 2.62
C LYS A 162 11.92 13.86 2.10
N GLN A 163 11.92 15.14 2.48
CA GLN A 163 12.95 16.10 2.08
C GLN A 163 14.36 15.64 2.48
N LEU A 164 14.54 15.12 3.69
CA LEU A 164 15.83 14.62 4.16
C LEU A 164 16.29 13.39 3.37
N VAL A 165 15.40 12.43 3.16
CA VAL A 165 15.68 11.22 2.36
C VAL A 165 15.99 11.57 0.90
N ASP A 166 15.25 12.51 0.31
CA ASP A 166 15.49 12.97 -1.07
C ASP A 166 16.85 13.67 -1.21
N LEU A 167 17.28 14.45 -0.21
CA LEU A 167 18.60 15.08 -0.19
C LEU A 167 19.71 14.03 -0.16
N VAL A 168 19.56 13.03 0.71
CA VAL A 168 20.50 11.92 0.82
C VAL A 168 20.66 11.19 -0.51
N ASN A 169 19.56 10.93 -1.22
CA ASN A 169 19.57 10.24 -2.50
C ASN A 169 20.26 11.03 -3.63
N GLN A 170 20.59 12.31 -3.42
CA GLN A 170 21.35 13.13 -4.37
C GLN A 170 22.86 13.02 -4.17
N PHE A 171 23.33 12.47 -3.04
CA PHE A 171 24.75 12.29 -2.82
C PHE A 171 25.31 11.27 -3.81
N ASP A 172 26.51 11.54 -4.33
CA ASP A 172 27.19 10.66 -5.27
C ASP A 172 27.75 9.46 -4.52
N ILE A 173 26.89 8.49 -4.20
CA ILE A 173 27.26 7.20 -3.59
C ILE A 173 27.78 6.26 -4.70
N LYS A 174 28.75 6.75 -5.48
CA LYS A 174 29.48 5.95 -6.45
C LYS A 174 30.50 5.12 -5.70
N HIS A 175 30.41 3.81 -5.88
CA HIS A 175 31.27 2.76 -5.34
C HIS A 175 30.80 2.12 -4.03
N LYS A 176 30.06 1.01 -4.16
CA LYS A 176 30.02 -0.15 -3.23
C LYS A 176 29.78 0.14 -1.73
N ALA A 177 29.47 1.36 -1.33
CA ALA A 177 29.41 1.79 0.05
C ALA A 177 27.93 1.85 0.47
N ILE A 178 27.53 0.81 1.20
CA ILE A 178 26.46 0.80 2.21
C ILE A 178 25.23 1.64 1.80
N GLU A 179 24.25 1.00 1.16
CA GLU A 179 22.89 1.57 0.98
C GLU A 179 22.13 1.69 2.32
N ASP A 180 22.76 1.28 3.43
CA ASP A 180 22.15 1.31 4.75
C ASP A 180 22.18 2.72 5.36
N VAL A 181 21.06 3.09 5.95
CA VAL A 181 20.91 4.33 6.73
C VAL A 181 20.86 3.96 8.20
N LYS A 182 21.65 4.64 9.03
CA LYS A 182 21.53 4.52 10.48
C LYS A 182 20.51 5.53 10.99
N ILE A 183 19.51 5.03 11.72
CA ILE A 183 18.48 5.85 12.34
C ILE A 183 18.64 5.76 13.86
N GLY A 184 18.90 6.89 14.50
CA GLY A 184 19.07 7.01 15.94
C GLY A 184 17.87 7.66 16.62
N ILE A 185 17.46 7.08 17.75
CA ILE A 185 16.38 7.57 18.62
C ILE A 185 16.88 7.54 20.06
N LYS A 186 17.00 8.71 20.70
CA LYS A 186 17.40 8.82 22.11
C LYS A 186 16.19 8.82 23.05
N GLY A 187 15.21 9.67 22.75
CA GLY A 187 13.94 9.80 23.47
C GLY A 187 12.86 10.35 22.55
N ASP A 188 11.61 10.30 23.01
CA ASP A 188 10.44 10.60 22.17
C ASP A 188 10.30 12.10 21.82
N SER A 189 10.95 12.95 22.63
CA SER A 189 11.07 14.40 22.41
C SER A 189 12.39 14.82 21.76
N ASP A 190 13.30 13.88 21.54
CA ASP A 190 14.60 14.16 20.92
C ASP A 190 14.49 14.13 19.38
N PRO A 191 15.39 14.81 18.66
CA PRO A 191 15.46 14.72 17.21
C PRO A 191 15.70 13.29 16.73
N LEU A 192 15.06 12.91 15.62
CA LEU A 192 15.42 11.71 14.86
C LEU A 192 16.77 11.97 14.19
N LEU A 193 17.78 11.16 14.54
CA LEU A 193 19.10 11.20 13.95
C LEU A 193 19.16 10.30 12.72
N LEU A 194 19.69 10.81 11.62
CA LEU A 194 19.98 10.05 10.41
C LEU A 194 21.47 10.21 10.08
N GLU A 195 22.19 9.08 10.00
CA GLU A 195 23.61 9.06 9.68
C GLU A 195 23.89 8.15 8.49
N ILE A 196 24.71 8.65 7.56
CA ILE A 196 25.06 7.97 6.33
C ILE A 196 26.55 8.17 6.05
N ALA A 197 27.24 7.07 5.73
CA ALA A 197 28.59 7.13 5.21
C ALA A 197 28.55 7.53 3.73
N LEU A 198 29.34 8.53 3.36
CA LEU A 198 29.48 8.99 1.99
C LEU A 198 30.79 8.46 1.39
N THR A 199 30.99 8.70 0.10
CA THR A 199 32.26 8.44 -0.57
C THR A 199 33.37 9.34 0.01
N ASN A 200 34.63 8.89 -0.10
CA ASN A 200 35.81 9.61 0.38
C ASN A 200 35.85 9.85 1.91
N ASP A 201 35.39 8.88 2.71
CA ASP A 201 35.39 8.91 4.18
C ASP A 201 34.59 10.08 4.79
N ALA A 202 33.75 10.76 4.01
CA ALA A 202 32.83 11.77 4.51
C ALA A 202 31.61 11.13 5.18
N GLN A 203 31.01 11.84 6.13
CA GLN A 203 29.78 11.41 6.80
C GLN A 203 28.73 12.51 6.71
N PHE A 204 27.51 12.12 6.40
CA PHE A 204 26.34 12.97 6.54
C PHE A 204 25.63 12.70 7.86
N THR A 205 25.28 13.78 8.55
CA THR A 205 24.45 13.75 9.76
C THR A 205 23.27 14.70 9.58
N GLY A 206 22.06 14.15 9.58
CA GLY A 206 20.81 14.88 9.50
C GLY A 206 19.97 14.72 10.76
N LEU A 207 19.26 15.77 11.15
CA LEU A 207 18.33 15.76 12.28
C LEU A 207 16.93 16.18 11.83
N ILE A 208 15.90 15.48 12.30
CA ILE A 208 14.50 15.88 12.15
C ILE A 208 13.91 16.09 13.53
N MET A 209 13.47 17.31 13.82
CA MET A 209 12.80 17.63 15.06
C MET A 209 11.44 16.90 15.14
N PRO A 210 11.08 16.34 16.30
CA PRO A 210 9.74 15.79 16.52
C PRO A 210 8.70 16.91 16.51
N ILE A 211 7.47 16.54 16.17
CA ILE A 211 6.32 17.42 16.31
C ILE A 211 5.95 17.45 17.79
N GLN A 212 6.07 18.61 18.42
CA GLN A 212 5.56 18.84 19.76
C GLN A 212 4.03 18.79 19.71
N SER A 213 3.45 17.94 20.56
CA SER A 213 2.00 17.84 20.78
C SER A 213 1.52 18.83 21.82
#